data_AF-A0A2L2YW43-F1
#
_entry.id   AF-A0A2L2YW43-F1
#
_cell.length_a   1.000
_cell.length_b   1.000
_cell.length_c   1.000
_cell.angle_alpha   90.00
_cell.angle_beta   90.00
_cell.angle_gamma   90.00
#
_symmetry.space_group_name_H-M   'P 1'
#
loop_
_entity.id
_entity.type
_entity.pdbx_description
1 polymer ?
#
loop_
_entity_poly.entity_id
_entity_poly.type
_entity_poly.pdbx_seq_one_letter_code
_entity_poly.pdbx_strand_id
1 'polypeptide(L)'
;EHLGMLQDTSTSFDLNNPSNEEFFRNVWSKIAEQNTSIFEKVFLCIPTDNVRTFRQLREYQSRRPLAATDPEKAMAELKSIRGYLVKFPLYFLRDEYLQPTISTKERYLPTAVWT
;
A
#
# COMPACT_ATOMS: atom_id res chain seq x y z
N GLU A 1 11.99 11.50 5.90
CA GLU A 1 12.07 10.52 4.79
C GLU A 1 10.72 10.24 4.13
N HIS A 2 9.76 9.63 4.84
CA HIS A 2 8.47 9.19 4.26
C HIS A 2 7.62 10.26 3.57
N LEU A 3 7.76 11.54 3.95
CA LEU A 3 7.05 12.67 3.34
C LEU A 3 7.80 13.29 2.13
N GLY A 4 8.92 12.70 1.70
CA GLY A 4 9.69 13.16 0.54
C GLY A 4 10.50 14.45 0.77
N MET A 5 10.51 15.02 1.98
CA MET A 5 11.18 16.29 2.29
C MET A 5 12.70 16.30 2.08
N LEU A 6 13.34 15.13 1.97
CA LEU A 6 14.77 15.02 1.67
C LEU A 6 15.06 15.14 0.17
N GLN A 7 14.09 14.75 -0.67
CA GLN A 7 14.23 14.73 -2.13
C GLN A 7 13.75 16.05 -2.73
N ASP A 8 12.73 16.65 -2.12
CA ASP A 8 12.18 17.94 -2.51
C ASP A 8 12.28 18.92 -1.33
N THR A 9 13.27 19.81 -1.41
CA THR A 9 13.51 20.85 -0.41
C THR A 9 12.60 22.06 -0.58
N SER A 10 11.83 22.15 -1.67
CA SER A 10 10.94 23.29 -1.94
C SER A 10 9.72 23.32 -1.01
N THR A 11 9.33 22.16 -0.47
CA THR A 11 8.15 22.03 0.39
C THR A 11 8.55 21.44 1.74
N SER A 12 8.52 22.27 2.77
CA SER A 12 8.79 21.88 4.16
C SER A 12 7.49 21.79 4.96
N PHE A 13 7.33 20.72 5.74
CA PHE A 13 6.24 20.58 6.70
C PHE A 13 6.77 20.83 8.11
N ASP A 14 5.99 21.51 8.94
CA ASP A 14 6.29 21.61 10.37
C ASP A 14 5.99 20.27 11.06
N LEU A 15 7.05 19.61 11.53
CA LEU A 15 6.97 18.31 12.21
C LEU A 15 7.02 18.45 13.73
N ASN A 16 7.10 19.67 14.27
CA ASN A 16 7.23 19.90 15.71
C ASN A 16 5.92 19.61 16.47
N ASN A 17 4.79 19.53 15.76
CA ASN A 17 3.49 19.16 16.34
C ASN A 17 2.81 18.04 15.53
N PRO A 18 3.23 16.77 15.75
CA PRO A 18 2.71 15.63 14.98
C PRO A 18 1.24 15.30 15.29
N SER A 19 0.71 15.79 16.41
CA SER A 19 -0.69 15.58 16.82
C SER A 19 -1.63 16.64 16.25
N ASN A 20 -1.12 17.60 15.47
CA ASN A 20 -1.95 18.60 14.82
C ASN A 20 -2.87 17.92 13.79
N GLU A 21 -4.18 18.10 13.97
CA GLU A 21 -5.21 17.52 13.11
C GLU A 21 -5.07 17.95 11.64
N GLU A 22 -4.71 19.21 11.40
CA GLU A 22 -4.52 19.76 10.06
C GLU A 22 -3.38 19.05 9.34
N PHE A 23 -2.25 18.84 10.04
CA PHE A 23 -1.12 18.09 9.52
C PHE A 23 -1.51 16.63 9.25
N PHE A 24 -2.17 15.98 10.21
CA PHE A 24 -2.57 14.58 10.08
C PHE A 24 -3.51 14.36 8.89
N ARG A 25 -4.51 15.23 8.70
CA ARG A 25 -5.50 15.09 7.62
C ARG A 25 -4.96 15.53 6.27
N ASN A 26 -4.41 16.74 6.19
CA ASN A 26 -4.12 17.39 4.92
C ASN A 26 -2.70 17.13 4.40
N VAL A 27 -1.80 16.65 5.25
CA VAL A 27 -0.45 16.24 4.84
C VAL A 27 -0.32 14.72 4.92
N TRP A 28 -0.34 14.15 6.12
CA TRP A 28 -0.02 12.73 6.34
C TRP A 28 -1.01 11.81 5.61
N SER A 29 -2.30 11.93 5.91
CA SER A 29 -3.34 11.05 5.35
C SER A 29 -3.49 11.26 3.85
N LYS A 30 -3.47 12.50 3.38
CA LYS A 30 -3.62 12.84 1.96
C LYS A 30 -2.48 12.31 1.09
N ILE A 31 -1.23 12.45 1.54
CA ILE A 31 -0.06 11.89 0.83
C ILE A 31 -0.16 10.37 0.80
N ALA A 32 -0.50 9.73 1.93
CA ALA A 32 -0.66 8.28 2.00
C ALA A 32 -1.73 7.78 1.02
N GLU A 33 -2.89 8.43 0.96
CA GLU A 33 -4.00 8.09 0.05
C GLU A 33 -3.62 8.26 -1.41
N GLN A 34 -3.00 9.39 -1.76
CA GLN A 34 -2.58 9.68 -3.12
C GLN A 34 -1.54 8.67 -3.60
N ASN A 35 -0.50 8.43 -2.79
CA ASN A 35 0.54 7.45 -3.13
C ASN A 35 -0.06 6.05 -3.29
N THR A 36 -0.91 5.60 -2.35
CA THR A 36 -1.59 4.30 -2.45
C THR A 36 -2.35 4.18 -3.76
N SER A 37 -3.16 5.18 -4.13
CA SER A 37 -3.93 5.14 -5.37
C SER A 37 -3.04 5.04 -6.61
N ILE A 38 -1.91 5.76 -6.63
CA ILE A 38 -0.98 5.71 -7.76
C ILE A 38 -0.29 4.34 -7.82
N PHE A 39 0.22 3.82 -6.70
CA PHE A 39 0.87 2.51 -6.67
C PHE A 39 -0.06 1.39 -7.12
N GLU A 40 -1.31 1.37 -6.63
CA GLU A 40 -2.31 0.39 -7.04
C GLU A 40 -2.62 0.50 -8.54
N LYS A 41 -2.81 1.71 -9.05
CA LYS A 41 -3.11 1.95 -10.49
C LYS A 41 -1.95 1.57 -11.40
N VAL A 42 -0.72 1.94 -11.03
CA VAL A 42 0.45 1.79 -11.89
C VAL A 42 0.95 0.35 -11.88
N PHE A 43 1.02 -0.28 -10.70
CA PHE A 43 1.70 -1.56 -10.52
C PHE A 43 0.77 -2.72 -10.24
N LEU A 44 -0.52 -2.49 -9.95
CA LEU A 44 -1.42 -3.52 -9.44
C LEU A 44 -0.78 -4.29 -8.27
N CYS A 45 -0.14 -3.56 -7.36
CA CYS A 45 0.59 -4.16 -6.24
C CYS A 45 -0.36 -4.83 -5.23
N ILE A 46 0.21 -5.76 -4.45
CA ILE A 46 -0.41 -6.37 -3.28
C ILE A 46 0.49 -6.11 -2.05
N PRO A 47 -0.06 -6.02 -0.84
CA PRO A 47 -1.48 -6.12 -0.48
C PRO A 47 -2.33 -4.90 -0.93
N THR A 48 -3.65 -5.08 -1.11
CA THR A 48 -4.61 -4.02 -1.52
C THR A 48 -6.01 -4.30 -0.95
N ASP A 49 -6.76 -3.24 -0.60
CA ASP A 49 -8.14 -3.36 -0.09
C ASP A 49 -9.16 -3.81 -1.17
N ASN A 50 -8.75 -3.79 -2.44
CA ASN A 50 -9.56 -4.24 -3.57
C ASN A 50 -9.64 -5.77 -3.68
N VAL A 51 -8.81 -6.51 -2.93
CA VAL A 51 -8.72 -7.97 -2.98
C VAL A 51 -9.00 -8.55 -1.60
N ARG A 52 -10.16 -9.18 -1.44
CA ARG A 52 -10.64 -9.72 -0.16
C ARG A 52 -10.59 -11.25 -0.07
N THR A 53 -10.35 -11.94 -1.19
CA THR A 53 -10.30 -13.42 -1.26
C THR A 53 -9.12 -13.92 -2.09
N PHE A 54 -8.69 -15.16 -1.90
CA PHE A 54 -7.68 -15.81 -2.73
C PHE A 54 -8.14 -15.98 -4.18
N ARG A 55 -9.45 -16.13 -4.42
CA ARG A 55 -10.01 -16.14 -5.77
C ARG A 55 -9.79 -14.79 -6.47
N GLN A 56 -10.19 -13.69 -5.81
CA GLN A 56 -9.95 -12.34 -6.32
C GLN A 56 -8.46 -12.05 -6.49
N LEU A 57 -7.60 -12.57 -5.61
CA LEU A 57 -6.16 -12.40 -5.73
C LEU A 57 -5.62 -13.00 -7.02
N ARG A 58 -6.02 -14.24 -7.35
CA ARG A 58 -5.61 -14.89 -8.61
C ARG A 58 -6.08 -14.11 -9.83
N GLU A 59 -7.34 -13.65 -9.81
CA GLU A 59 -7.89 -12.80 -10.88
C GLU A 59 -7.12 -11.48 -10.99
N TYR A 60 -6.83 -10.83 -9.87
CA TYR A 60 -6.11 -9.56 -9.81
C TYR A 60 -4.68 -9.69 -10.35
N GLN A 61 -3.94 -10.73 -9.95
CA GLN A 61 -2.57 -11.00 -10.42
C GLN A 61 -2.50 -11.44 -11.90
N SER A 62 -3.61 -11.93 -12.47
CA SER A 62 -3.66 -12.27 -13.91
C SER A 62 -3.71 -11.02 -14.81
N ARG A 63 -4.09 -9.86 -14.27
CA ARG A 63 -4.14 -8.59 -15.00
C ARG A 63 -2.73 -8.07 -15.26
N ARG A 64 -2.55 -7.38 -16.39
CA ARG A 64 -1.30 -6.68 -16.70
C ARG A 64 -1.29 -5.29 -16.06
N PRO A 65 -0.24 -4.92 -15.30
CA PRO A 65 -0.13 -3.60 -14.69
C PRO A 65 0.13 -2.52 -15.74
N LEU A 66 -0.26 -1.28 -15.42
CA LEU A 66 -0.07 -0.14 -16.32
C LEU A 66 1.42 0.05 -16.67
N ALA A 67 2.32 -0.17 -15.70
CA ALA A 67 3.77 -0.11 -15.91
C ALA A 67 4.27 -1.06 -17.01
N ALA A 68 3.58 -2.19 -17.25
CA ALA A 68 3.94 -3.13 -18.29
C ALA A 68 3.23 -2.86 -19.63
N THR A 69 2.02 -2.28 -19.60
CA THR A 69 1.23 -2.02 -20.81
C THR A 69 1.56 -0.67 -21.45
N ASP A 70 1.81 0.36 -20.63
CA ASP A 70 2.08 1.74 -21.06
C ASP A 70 3.06 2.43 -20.08
N PRO A 71 4.37 2.28 -20.32
CA PRO A 71 5.40 2.84 -19.45
C PRO A 71 5.41 4.37 -19.41
N GLU A 72 5.05 5.05 -20.51
CA GLU A 72 5.08 6.52 -20.55
C GLU A 72 3.98 7.11 -19.65
N LYS A 73 2.77 6.56 -19.75
CA LYS A 73 1.67 6.96 -18.88
C LYS A 73 1.95 6.59 -17.42
N ALA A 74 2.54 5.41 -17.18
CA ALA A 74 2.98 5.04 -15.84
C ALA A 74 3.97 6.06 -15.26
N MET A 75 5.00 6.46 -16.01
CA MET A 75 5.95 7.48 -15.57
C MET A 75 5.29 8.84 -15.29
N ALA A 76 4.29 9.24 -16.09
CA ALA A 76 3.56 10.48 -15.86
C ALA A 76 2.82 10.48 -14.51
N GLU A 77 2.17 9.36 -14.16
CA GLU A 77 1.47 9.21 -12.88
C GLU A 77 2.45 9.18 -11.70
N LEU A 78 3.59 8.49 -11.85
CA LEU A 78 4.62 8.37 -10.81
C LEU A 78 5.26 9.70 -10.41
N LYS A 79 5.29 10.70 -11.30
CA LYS A 79 5.76 12.06 -10.95
C LYS A 79 4.93 12.73 -9.86
N SER A 80 3.69 12.27 -9.66
CA SER A 80 2.79 12.82 -8.63
C SER A 80 2.98 12.17 -7.25
N ILE A 81 3.83 11.14 -7.15
CA ILE A 81 4.16 10.51 -5.87
C ILE A 81 5.08 11.41 -5.07
N ARG A 82 4.83 11.47 -3.75
CA ARG A 82 5.69 12.20 -2.83
C ARG A 82 6.12 11.30 -1.67
N GLY A 83 7.43 11.11 -1.55
CA GLY A 83 7.99 10.25 -0.51
C GLY A 83 7.53 8.79 -0.67
N TYR A 84 7.39 8.09 0.45
CA TYR A 84 7.14 6.64 0.49
C TYR A 84 5.93 6.25 1.33
N LEU A 85 5.23 7.23 1.90
CA LEU A 85 4.08 6.96 2.75
C LEU A 85 2.93 6.40 1.91
N VAL A 86 2.34 5.29 2.37
CA VAL A 86 1.14 4.67 1.78
C VAL A 86 0.21 4.23 2.90
N LYS A 87 -1.09 4.13 2.61
CA LYS A 87 -2.04 3.48 3.51
C LYS A 87 -1.77 1.99 3.60
N PHE A 88 -1.80 1.47 4.83
CA PHE A 88 -1.79 0.04 5.07
C PHE A 88 -3.18 -0.53 4.75
N PRO A 89 -3.31 -1.52 3.87
CA PRO A 89 -4.60 -2.10 3.51
C PRO A 89 -5.12 -3.00 4.64
N LEU A 90 -6.29 -2.65 5.19
CA LEU A 90 -6.92 -3.35 6.31
C LEU A 90 -7.92 -4.43 5.87
N TYR A 91 -8.30 -4.43 4.59
CA TYR A 91 -9.30 -5.32 4.02
C TYR A 91 -8.71 -6.39 3.09
N PHE A 92 -7.38 -6.38 2.90
CA PHE A 92 -6.71 -7.39 2.10
C PHE A 92 -6.93 -8.81 2.68
N LEU A 93 -7.45 -9.71 1.84
CA LEU A 93 -7.79 -11.09 2.21
C LEU A 93 -8.67 -11.24 3.47
N ARG A 94 -9.44 -10.19 3.82
CA ARG A 94 -10.28 -10.19 5.02
C ARG A 94 -11.31 -11.32 5.07
N ASP A 95 -11.76 -11.79 3.91
CA ASP A 95 -12.79 -12.82 3.81
C ASP A 95 -12.19 -14.24 3.73
N GLU A 96 -10.89 -14.39 4.02
CA GLU A 96 -10.18 -15.67 4.06
C GLU A 96 -9.69 -16.01 5.47
N TYR A 97 -9.59 -17.30 5.76
CA TYR A 97 -8.95 -17.78 6.98
C TYR A 97 -7.45 -17.94 6.75
N LEU A 98 -6.66 -16.99 7.26
CA LEU A 98 -5.21 -16.89 7.00
C LEU A 98 -4.33 -17.77 7.90
N GLN A 99 -4.92 -18.54 8.82
CA GLN A 99 -4.14 -19.47 9.63
C GLN A 99 -3.71 -20.70 8.82
N PRO A 100 -2.60 -21.35 9.19
CA PRO A 100 -2.15 -22.58 8.52
C PRO A 100 -3.25 -23.64 8.44
N THR A 101 -3.46 -24.16 7.22
CA THR A 101 -4.47 -25.21 6.95
C THR A 101 -4.06 -26.56 7.56
N ILE A 102 -5.03 -27.46 7.75
CA ILE A 102 -4.81 -28.80 8.37
C ILE A 102 -3.70 -29.59 7.68
N SER A 103 -3.56 -29.41 6.37
CA SER A 103 -2.59 -30.07 5.51
C SER A 103 -1.19 -29.46 5.55
N THR A 104 -0.95 -28.35 6.26
CA THR A 104 0.35 -27.66 6.30
C THR A 104 1.13 -28.00 7.57
N LYS A 105 2.46 -28.18 7.45
CA LYS A 105 3.34 -28.48 8.59
C LYS A 105 3.32 -27.38 9.65
N GLU A 106 3.10 -26.14 9.20
CA GLU A 106 3.01 -24.93 10.01
C GLU A 106 1.85 -24.98 11.01
N ARG A 107 0.82 -25.81 10.77
CA ARG A 107 -0.30 -25.98 11.71
C ARG A 107 0.06 -26.80 12.95
N TYR A 108 1.07 -27.66 12.87
CA TYR A 108 1.53 -28.44 14.01
C TYR A 108 2.40 -27.63 14.97
N LEU A 109 2.78 -26.41 14.58
CA LEU A 109 3.50 -25.48 15.45
C LEU A 109 2.55 -24.79 16.42
N PRO A 110 2.98 -24.52 17.67
CA PRO A 110 2.23 -23.67 18.58
C PRO A 110 1.97 -22.30 17.95
N THR A 111 0.80 -21.71 18.18
CA THR A 111 0.47 -20.36 17.69
C THR A 111 1.43 -19.29 18.20
N ALA A 112 2.10 -19.54 19.33
CA ALA A 112 3.15 -18.68 19.89
C ALA A 112 4.37 -18.48 18.96
N VAL A 113 4.53 -19.30 17.92
CA VAL A 113 5.57 -19.05 16.90
C VAL A 113 5.23 -17.80 16.06
N TRP A 114 3.96 -17.38 16.02
CA TRP A 114 3.45 -16.33 15.15
C TRP A 114 3.01 -15.06 15.90
N THR A 115 3.15 -15.01 17.22
CA THR A 115 2.71 -13.91 18.11
C THR A 115 3.82 -13.49 19.04
#